data_AF-A0A225DSS3-F1
#
_entry.id   AF-A0A225DSS3-F1
#
_cell.length_a   1.000
_cell.length_b   1.000
_cell.length_c   1.000
_cell.angle_alpha   90.00
_cell.angle_beta   90.00
_cell.angle_gamma   90.00
#
_symmetry.space_group_name_H-M   'P 1'
#
loop_
_entity.id
_entity.type
_entity.pdbx_description
1 polymer ?
#
loop_
_entity_poly.entity_id
_entity_poly.type
_entity_poly.pdbx_seq_one_letter_code
_entity_poly.pdbx_strand_id
1 'polypeptide(L)'
;MDLKKAVREGNLEEIRSLFDAGADIRYVRPRGYTVMTDVMFRCSIAEDSQLIPIVRFLIEQGADLNASSDYGESGLSVSSGAGRLDVVRVLLEAGADPAPLEWTLLHLVVAFGSLERIRLQIQAGDDLNARDRWGRTAWLMSVLTGDIEKAELLLTAGANIEDRGRDGKTPLMCAAKRADVAMTRWLLERGADPNSANEHGYTVLHMAAGAGSQECVRLLLNAGADVHRRSGSCSMIGSVIGSARDLETMRLLVAAGADINDIYGSLRAKLTRLPHDGSIVCTPDEYQAAKHRIFGRSNPERMNFPFWKAMVSGGGCAYRARAQFDEGRIDGEAVWCFDRFGTSLTELPDGRIIEIAGEYEDFYDPDFCIYNDVFVHYGDGAFDIYGYPKDIFPPTDFHTATLVDEAIYIVGNLGYPELRRYGTTQVCRFDIGTLAIEPVETTGDGPGWISSHKAKLVDNRIELTGGKVCRLEDGEENYRDNSDTFALDIPTMTWSRRT
;
A
#
# COMPACT_ATOMS: atom_id res chain seq x y z
N MET A 1 -1.62 30.80 -16.94
CA MET A 1 -1.63 29.58 -16.10
C MET A 1 -3.10 29.20 -15.88
N ASP A 2 -3.44 27.91 -15.84
CA ASP A 2 -4.84 27.44 -15.90
C ASP A 2 -5.45 27.37 -14.48
N LEU A 3 -6.53 28.12 -14.22
CA LEU A 3 -7.28 28.11 -12.96
C LEU A 3 -7.68 26.70 -12.53
N LYS A 4 -8.00 25.82 -13.47
CA LYS A 4 -8.38 24.43 -13.20
C LYS A 4 -7.23 23.66 -12.55
N LYS A 5 -6.01 23.90 -13.04
CA LYS A 5 -4.80 23.28 -12.50
C LYS A 5 -4.51 23.81 -11.10
N ALA A 6 -4.51 25.13 -10.92
CA ALA A 6 -4.26 25.77 -9.63
C ALA A 6 -5.27 25.34 -8.54
N VAL A 7 -6.56 25.22 -8.89
CA VAL A 7 -7.61 24.74 -7.98
C VAL A 7 -7.37 23.28 -7.58
N ARG A 8 -6.95 22.44 -8.52
CA ARG A 8 -6.63 21.02 -8.24
C ARG A 8 -5.36 20.85 -7.42
N GLU A 9 -4.38 21.73 -7.60
CA GLU A 9 -3.16 21.78 -6.82
C GLU A 9 -3.41 22.36 -5.41
N GLY A 10 -4.39 23.25 -5.29
CA GLY A 10 -4.83 23.78 -4.00
C GLY A 10 -4.00 24.91 -3.43
N ASN A 11 -3.27 25.62 -4.30
CA ASN A 11 -2.49 26.77 -3.89
C ASN A 11 -3.40 28.00 -3.85
N LEU A 12 -3.84 28.40 -2.65
CA LEU A 12 -4.75 29.54 -2.48
C LEU A 12 -4.17 30.85 -3.04
N GLU A 13 -2.86 31.09 -2.89
CA GLU A 13 -2.21 32.31 -3.39
C GLU A 13 -2.22 32.37 -4.92
N GLU A 14 -1.95 31.23 -5.56
CA GLU A 14 -2.01 31.10 -7.01
C GLU A 14 -3.44 31.27 -7.53
N ILE A 15 -4.43 30.66 -6.86
CA ILE A 15 -5.85 30.82 -7.18
C ILE A 15 -6.23 32.31 -7.12
N ARG A 16 -5.84 33.02 -6.04
CA ARG A 16 -6.08 34.47 -5.91
C ARG A 16 -5.46 35.27 -7.05
N SER A 17 -4.19 35.03 -7.35
CA SER A 17 -3.50 35.71 -8.44
C SER A 17 -4.17 35.49 -9.80
N LEU A 18 -4.73 34.30 -10.05
CA LEU A 18 -5.47 34.02 -11.27
C LEU A 18 -6.80 34.77 -11.35
N PHE A 19 -7.50 34.93 -10.24
CA PHE A 19 -8.71 35.78 -10.19
C PHE A 19 -8.38 37.26 -10.38
N ASP A 20 -7.30 37.76 -9.79
CA ASP A 20 -6.82 39.13 -10.03
C ASP A 20 -6.46 39.36 -11.52
N ALA A 21 -6.03 38.31 -12.22
CA ALA A 21 -5.77 38.31 -13.65
C ALA A 21 -7.03 38.12 -14.53
N GLY A 22 -8.22 38.03 -13.93
CA GLY A 22 -9.51 37.93 -14.64
C GLY A 22 -9.92 36.50 -15.01
N ALA A 23 -9.47 35.48 -14.26
CA ALA A 23 -9.93 34.11 -14.48
C ALA A 23 -11.45 33.95 -14.29
N ASP A 24 -12.08 33.17 -15.17
CA ASP A 24 -13.53 32.93 -15.15
C ASP A 24 -13.90 31.90 -14.07
N ILE A 25 -14.70 32.31 -13.08
CA ILE A 25 -15.21 31.42 -12.04
C ILE A 25 -16.26 30.41 -12.54
N ARG A 26 -16.93 30.73 -13.66
CA ARG A 26 -18.07 29.97 -14.19
C ARG A 26 -17.69 28.95 -15.25
N TYR A 27 -16.41 28.59 -15.34
CA TYR A 27 -16.00 27.56 -16.27
C TYR A 27 -16.72 26.23 -15.97
N VAL A 28 -17.03 25.49 -17.04
CA VAL A 28 -17.58 24.14 -16.97
C VAL A 28 -16.69 23.24 -17.84
N ARG A 29 -16.10 22.21 -17.24
CA ARG A 29 -15.34 21.18 -17.94
C ARG A 29 -16.28 20.10 -18.49
N PRO A 30 -15.81 19.24 -19.42
CA PRO A 30 -16.59 18.08 -19.84
C PRO A 30 -17.12 17.30 -18.63
N ARG A 31 -18.36 16.81 -18.74
CA ARG A 31 -19.11 16.14 -17.67
C ARG A 31 -19.60 17.03 -16.53
N GLY A 32 -19.70 18.34 -16.75
CA GLY A 32 -20.34 19.27 -15.81
C GLY A 32 -19.48 19.72 -14.63
N TYR A 33 -18.18 19.43 -14.61
CA TYR A 33 -17.32 19.84 -13.51
C TYR A 33 -17.06 21.36 -13.53
N THR A 34 -17.38 22.03 -12.41
CA THR A 34 -17.15 23.45 -12.16
C THR A 34 -16.01 23.66 -11.16
N VAL A 35 -15.70 24.92 -10.86
CA VAL A 35 -14.72 25.29 -9.82
C VAL A 35 -15.02 24.66 -8.45
N MET A 36 -16.31 24.56 -8.08
CA MET A 36 -16.73 24.04 -6.78
C MET A 36 -16.63 22.50 -6.74
N THR A 37 -16.87 21.80 -7.83
CA THR A 37 -16.60 20.36 -7.87
C THR A 37 -15.10 20.08 -7.96
N ASP A 38 -14.35 20.87 -8.73
CA ASP A 38 -12.91 20.66 -8.95
C ASP A 38 -12.09 20.78 -7.66
N VAL A 39 -12.46 21.73 -6.79
CA VAL A 39 -11.80 21.84 -5.47
C VAL A 39 -12.07 20.63 -4.58
N MET A 40 -13.19 19.91 -4.79
CA MET A 40 -13.52 18.70 -4.01
C MET A 40 -12.84 17.43 -4.53
N PHE A 41 -12.33 17.42 -5.77
CA PHE A 41 -11.61 16.27 -6.36
C PHE A 41 -10.08 16.38 -6.25
N ARG A 42 -9.60 17.14 -5.28
CA ARG A 42 -8.17 17.19 -4.94
C ARG A 42 -7.74 15.88 -4.26
N CYS A 43 -6.49 15.48 -4.43
CA CYS A 43 -6.00 14.15 -4.05
C CYS A 43 -6.11 13.81 -2.54
N SER A 44 -6.33 14.79 -1.66
CA SER A 44 -6.51 14.53 -0.21
C SER A 44 -7.44 15.55 0.48
N ILE A 45 -8.65 15.74 -0.02
CA ILE A 45 -9.59 16.66 0.64
C ILE A 45 -9.96 16.25 2.08
N ALA A 46 -9.75 15.00 2.50
CA ALA A 46 -10.03 14.56 3.86
C ALA A 46 -9.15 15.26 4.90
N GLU A 47 -7.91 15.60 4.54
CA GLU A 47 -6.89 16.12 5.47
C GLU A 47 -6.37 17.50 5.07
N ASP A 48 -6.85 18.03 3.96
CA ASP A 48 -6.39 19.31 3.45
C ASP A 48 -6.88 20.48 4.32
N SER A 49 -5.92 21.13 4.98
CA SER A 49 -6.12 22.32 5.79
C SER A 49 -6.44 23.57 4.96
N GLN A 50 -6.05 23.61 3.69
CA GLN A 50 -6.33 24.74 2.79
C GLN A 50 -7.73 24.70 2.17
N LEU A 51 -8.45 23.57 2.29
CA LEU A 51 -9.75 23.41 1.65
C LEU A 51 -10.77 24.46 2.11
N ILE A 52 -10.89 24.70 3.42
CA ILE A 52 -11.84 25.68 3.95
C ILE A 52 -11.52 27.11 3.48
N PRO A 53 -10.27 27.61 3.61
CA PRO A 53 -9.88 28.90 3.04
C PRO A 53 -10.21 29.04 1.55
N ILE A 54 -9.94 28.01 0.74
CA ILE A 54 -10.22 28.03 -0.70
C ILE A 54 -11.72 28.04 -0.96
N VAL A 55 -12.49 27.18 -0.31
CA VAL A 55 -13.96 27.14 -0.47
C VAL A 55 -14.59 28.47 -0.09
N ARG A 56 -14.17 29.09 1.02
CA ARG A 56 -14.65 30.42 1.43
C ARG A 56 -14.33 31.49 0.38
N PHE A 57 -13.10 31.50 -0.12
CA PHE A 57 -12.70 32.42 -1.17
C PHE A 57 -13.52 32.22 -2.47
N LEU A 58 -13.76 30.98 -2.89
CA LEU A 58 -14.59 30.71 -4.08
C LEU A 58 -16.05 31.16 -3.89
N ILE A 59 -16.61 31.01 -2.67
CA ILE A 59 -17.93 31.55 -2.33
C ILE A 59 -17.94 33.08 -2.46
N GLU A 60 -16.92 33.77 -1.94
CA GLU A 60 -16.78 35.24 -2.05
C GLU A 60 -16.70 35.72 -3.50
N GLN A 61 -16.05 34.94 -4.37
CA GLN A 61 -15.97 35.23 -5.80
C GLN A 61 -17.25 34.85 -6.59
N GLY A 62 -18.26 34.29 -5.92
CA GLY A 62 -19.56 33.96 -6.54
C GLY A 62 -19.60 32.62 -7.28
N ALA A 63 -18.88 31.61 -6.78
CA ALA A 63 -18.98 30.25 -7.31
C ALA A 63 -20.42 29.71 -7.20
N ASP A 64 -20.85 28.96 -8.22
CA ASP A 64 -22.10 28.21 -8.16
C ASP A 64 -21.96 27.02 -7.20
N LEU A 65 -22.70 27.06 -6.10
CA LEU A 65 -22.68 26.04 -5.04
C LEU A 65 -23.54 24.81 -5.39
N ASN A 66 -24.46 24.95 -6.34
CA ASN A 66 -25.48 23.96 -6.66
C ASN A 66 -25.19 23.22 -7.98
N ALA A 67 -24.08 23.55 -8.65
CA ALA A 67 -23.61 22.81 -9.80
C ALA A 67 -23.37 21.33 -9.45
N SER A 68 -23.71 20.46 -10.41
CA SER A 68 -23.48 19.02 -10.31
C SER A 68 -22.89 18.47 -11.61
N SER A 69 -22.02 17.48 -11.49
CA SER A 69 -21.49 16.73 -12.63
C SER A 69 -22.58 15.83 -13.26
N ASP A 70 -22.31 15.29 -14.44
CA ASP A 70 -23.16 14.29 -15.10
C ASP A 70 -23.35 13.02 -14.25
N TYR A 71 -22.49 12.80 -13.24
CA TYR A 71 -22.59 11.71 -12.27
C TYR A 71 -23.38 12.09 -11.00
N GLY A 72 -23.96 13.29 -10.96
CA GLY A 72 -24.69 13.81 -9.82
C GLY A 72 -23.79 14.21 -8.65
N GLU A 73 -22.53 14.58 -8.91
CA GLU A 73 -21.58 15.01 -7.89
C GLU A 73 -21.65 16.53 -7.73
N SER A 74 -22.10 17.01 -6.57
CA SER A 74 -22.04 18.42 -6.16
C SER A 74 -21.00 18.65 -5.07
N GLY A 75 -20.62 19.91 -4.82
CA GLY A 75 -19.70 20.28 -3.74
C GLY A 75 -20.15 19.76 -2.36
N LEU A 76 -21.46 19.84 -2.06
CA LEU A 76 -22.05 19.27 -0.85
C LEU A 76 -21.93 17.74 -0.82
N SER A 77 -22.24 17.08 -1.94
CA SER A 77 -22.19 15.63 -1.98
C SER A 77 -20.76 15.10 -1.80
N VAL A 78 -19.77 15.67 -2.50
CA VAL A 78 -18.40 15.18 -2.42
C VAL A 78 -17.80 15.44 -1.04
N SER A 79 -18.01 16.63 -0.47
CA SER A 79 -17.52 16.95 0.88
C SER A 79 -18.16 16.09 1.97
N SER A 80 -19.47 15.82 1.88
CA SER A 80 -20.17 14.94 2.81
C SER A 80 -19.71 13.49 2.71
N GLY A 81 -19.50 12.98 1.49
CA GLY A 81 -18.94 11.64 1.25
C GLY A 81 -17.50 11.49 1.75
N ALA A 82 -16.70 12.54 1.67
CA ALA A 82 -15.35 12.60 2.23
C ALA A 82 -15.32 12.76 3.76
N GLY A 83 -16.47 12.99 4.40
CA GLY A 83 -16.57 13.25 5.84
C GLY A 83 -16.09 14.64 6.27
N ARG A 84 -15.94 15.58 5.32
CA ARG A 84 -15.62 17.00 5.57
C ARG A 84 -16.88 17.78 5.94
N LEU A 85 -17.45 17.43 7.10
CA LEU A 85 -18.67 18.07 7.62
C LEU A 85 -18.48 19.55 7.94
N ASP A 86 -17.24 19.99 8.15
CA ASP A 86 -16.85 21.39 8.22
C ASP A 86 -17.10 22.13 6.90
N VAL A 87 -16.76 21.53 5.76
CA VAL A 87 -17.04 22.07 4.42
C VAL A 87 -18.54 22.05 4.12
N VAL A 88 -19.22 20.95 4.47
CA VAL A 88 -20.69 20.85 4.34
C VAL A 88 -21.37 22.00 5.08
N ARG A 89 -20.95 22.27 6.32
CA ARG A 89 -21.45 23.40 7.13
C ARG A 89 -21.26 24.73 6.41
N VAL A 90 -20.05 25.02 5.92
CA VAL A 90 -19.75 26.28 5.22
C VAL A 90 -20.63 26.46 3.98
N LEU A 91 -20.82 25.40 3.18
CA LEU A 91 -21.65 25.47 1.98
C LEU A 91 -23.14 25.70 2.32
N LEU A 92 -23.67 25.02 3.33
CA LEU A 92 -25.05 25.21 3.77
C LEU A 92 -25.28 26.62 4.35
N GLU A 93 -24.34 27.13 5.15
CA GLU A 93 -24.37 28.50 5.66
C GLU A 93 -24.32 29.55 4.54
N ALA A 94 -23.66 29.22 3.43
CA ALA A 94 -23.61 30.04 2.21
C ALA A 94 -24.85 29.89 1.30
N GLY A 95 -25.84 29.08 1.69
CA GLY A 95 -27.09 28.92 0.95
C GLY A 95 -27.09 27.85 -0.13
N ALA A 96 -26.16 26.89 -0.09
CA ALA A 96 -26.20 25.72 -0.97
C ALA A 96 -27.46 24.88 -0.69
N ASP A 97 -28.07 24.33 -1.74
CA ASP A 97 -29.24 23.46 -1.65
C ASP A 97 -28.86 22.11 -1.01
N PRO A 98 -29.46 21.73 0.14
CA PRO A 98 -29.13 20.47 0.82
C PRO A 98 -29.63 19.22 0.09
N ALA A 99 -30.48 19.33 -0.94
CA ALA A 99 -31.09 18.18 -1.61
C ALA A 99 -30.10 17.07 -2.04
N PRO A 100 -28.89 17.37 -2.56
CA PRO A 100 -27.91 16.35 -2.94
C PRO A 100 -27.34 15.54 -1.77
N LEU A 101 -27.53 15.96 -0.51
CA LEU A 101 -27.11 15.20 0.66
C LEU A 101 -28.08 14.04 0.96
N GLU A 102 -29.36 14.19 0.60
CA GLU A 102 -30.44 13.29 0.98
C GLU A 102 -30.55 13.11 2.51
N TRP A 103 -30.19 14.16 3.26
CA TRP A 103 -30.25 14.16 4.73
C TRP A 103 -31.69 14.34 5.23
N THR A 104 -32.09 13.49 6.16
CA THR A 104 -33.25 13.79 7.02
C THR A 104 -32.90 14.87 8.04
N LEU A 105 -33.92 15.41 8.73
CA LEU A 105 -33.69 16.33 9.83
C LEU A 105 -32.84 15.68 10.94
N LEU A 106 -33.06 14.39 11.23
CA LEU A 106 -32.22 13.64 12.16
C LEU A 106 -30.73 13.63 11.76
N HIS A 107 -30.41 13.41 10.47
CA HIS A 107 -29.02 13.49 9.99
C HIS A 107 -28.39 14.86 10.26
N LEU A 108 -29.12 15.93 9.95
CA LEU A 108 -28.67 17.31 10.16
C LEU A 108 -28.38 17.61 11.64
N VAL A 109 -29.30 17.23 12.55
CA VAL A 109 -29.11 17.49 13.98
C VAL A 109 -28.05 16.59 14.62
N VAL A 110 -27.81 15.39 14.09
CA VAL A 110 -26.66 14.58 14.51
C VAL A 110 -25.35 15.23 14.09
N ALA A 111 -25.26 15.65 12.82
CA ALA A 111 -24.06 16.29 12.29
C ALA A 111 -23.72 17.60 13.03
N PHE A 112 -24.71 18.45 13.30
CA PHE A 112 -24.47 19.84 13.71
C PHE A 112 -25.21 20.31 14.96
N GLY A 113 -26.14 19.51 15.52
CA GLY A 113 -26.97 19.88 16.66
C GLY A 113 -26.48 19.33 18.01
N SER A 114 -27.27 19.61 19.05
CA SER A 114 -27.08 19.12 20.42
C SER A 114 -27.83 17.81 20.67
N LEU A 115 -27.45 17.09 21.74
CA LEU A 115 -28.18 15.89 22.21
C LEU A 115 -29.66 16.16 22.46
N GLU A 116 -30.03 17.36 22.91
CA GLU A 116 -31.44 17.74 23.12
C GLU A 116 -32.22 17.78 21.81
N ARG A 117 -31.65 18.38 20.74
CA ARG A 117 -32.30 18.40 19.42
C ARG A 117 -32.47 16.99 18.86
N ILE A 118 -31.50 16.11 19.08
CA ILE A 118 -31.58 14.70 18.67
C ILE A 118 -32.71 14.00 19.44
N ARG A 119 -32.84 14.21 20.77
CA ARG A 119 -33.94 13.65 21.57
C ARG A 119 -35.31 14.12 21.07
N LEU A 120 -35.46 15.41 20.77
CA LEU A 120 -36.71 15.95 20.23
C LEU A 120 -37.07 15.30 18.88
N GLN A 121 -36.08 15.08 18.02
CA GLN A 121 -36.31 14.46 16.72
C GLN A 121 -36.70 12.97 16.84
N ILE A 122 -36.06 12.24 17.76
CA ILE A 122 -36.44 10.86 18.09
C ILE A 122 -37.88 10.81 18.62
N GLN A 123 -38.26 11.74 19.51
CA GLN A 123 -39.63 11.84 20.04
C GLN A 123 -40.67 12.21 18.98
N ALA A 124 -40.27 12.96 17.95
CA ALA A 124 -41.11 13.29 16.81
C ALA A 124 -41.36 12.08 15.88
N GLY A 125 -40.69 10.95 16.11
CA GLY A 125 -40.89 9.72 15.35
C GLY A 125 -40.06 9.63 14.07
N ASP A 126 -38.90 10.30 14.01
CA ASP A 126 -37.99 10.16 12.87
C ASP A 126 -37.53 8.72 12.68
N ASP A 127 -37.46 8.32 11.41
CA ASP A 127 -36.95 7.01 11.03
C ASP A 127 -35.43 6.93 11.26
N LEU A 128 -35.04 6.13 12.26
CA LEU A 128 -33.64 5.87 12.61
C LEU A 128 -32.89 5.11 11.49
N ASN A 129 -33.61 4.41 10.62
CA ASN A 129 -33.04 3.60 9.53
C ASN A 129 -32.97 4.35 8.20
N ALA A 130 -33.47 5.59 8.13
CA ALA A 130 -33.38 6.41 6.95
C ALA A 130 -31.91 6.56 6.54
N ARG A 131 -31.64 6.45 5.24
CA ARG A 131 -30.28 6.50 4.70
C ARG A 131 -30.08 7.75 3.86
N ASP A 132 -28.95 8.40 4.07
CA ASP A 132 -28.50 9.48 3.20
C ASP A 132 -27.92 8.97 1.88
N ARG A 133 -27.46 9.90 1.03
CA ARG A 133 -26.84 9.58 -0.27
C ARG A 133 -25.68 8.58 -0.17
N TRP A 134 -24.92 8.55 0.92
CA TRP A 134 -23.81 7.59 1.11
C TRP A 134 -24.23 6.33 1.85
N GLY A 135 -25.55 6.10 1.95
CA GLY A 135 -26.10 4.94 2.61
C GLY A 135 -25.89 4.98 4.12
N ARG A 136 -25.65 6.15 4.74
CA ARG A 136 -25.44 6.27 6.19
C ARG A 136 -26.77 6.50 6.88
N THR A 137 -26.99 5.83 8.01
CA THR A 137 -28.06 6.19 8.95
C THR A 137 -27.60 7.34 9.85
N ALA A 138 -28.52 7.93 10.59
CA ALA A 138 -28.19 8.94 11.60
C ALA A 138 -27.17 8.40 12.63
N TRP A 139 -27.26 7.12 12.97
CA TRP A 139 -26.28 6.49 13.86
C TRP A 139 -24.89 6.41 13.22
N LEU A 140 -24.78 5.96 11.98
CA LEU A 140 -23.50 6.01 11.25
C LEU A 140 -22.93 7.43 11.09
N MET A 141 -23.79 8.44 10.97
CA MET A 141 -23.37 9.84 10.98
C MET A 141 -22.72 10.24 12.32
N SER A 142 -23.22 9.75 13.45
CA SER A 142 -22.62 10.04 14.77
C SER A 142 -21.22 9.44 14.93
N VAL A 143 -21.00 8.26 14.35
CA VAL A 143 -19.69 7.60 14.27
C VAL A 143 -18.74 8.43 13.40
N LEU A 144 -19.23 8.95 12.27
CA LEU A 144 -18.45 9.83 11.41
C LEU A 144 -18.06 11.14 12.11
N THR A 145 -18.93 11.71 12.94
CA THR A 145 -18.62 12.92 13.71
C THR A 145 -17.65 12.66 14.88
N GLY A 146 -17.44 11.40 15.29
CA GLY A 146 -16.65 11.04 16.46
C GLY A 146 -17.34 11.37 17.79
N ASP A 147 -18.66 11.57 17.77
CA ASP A 147 -19.46 12.02 18.93
C ASP A 147 -20.10 10.80 19.59
N ILE A 148 -19.38 10.23 20.57
CA ILE A 148 -19.76 9.00 21.27
C ILE A 148 -21.10 9.17 21.99
N GLU A 149 -21.37 10.32 22.58
CA GLU A 149 -22.61 10.59 23.30
C GLU A 149 -23.82 10.58 22.36
N LYS A 150 -23.67 11.12 21.14
CA LYS A 150 -24.72 11.03 20.12
C LYS A 150 -24.91 9.60 19.63
N ALA A 151 -23.82 8.85 19.44
CA ALA A 151 -23.88 7.45 19.06
C ALA A 151 -24.64 6.62 20.10
N GLU A 152 -24.31 6.79 21.38
CA GLU A 152 -24.98 6.10 22.48
C GLU A 152 -26.46 6.46 22.61
N LEU A 153 -26.80 7.75 22.44
CA LEU A 153 -28.19 8.19 22.46
C LEU A 153 -29.03 7.50 21.37
N LEU A 154 -28.49 7.40 20.16
CA LEU A 154 -29.16 6.77 19.02
C LEU A 154 -29.27 5.24 19.22
N LEU A 155 -28.25 4.58 19.77
CA LEU A 155 -28.35 3.16 20.15
C LEU A 155 -29.44 2.92 21.20
N THR A 156 -29.50 3.78 22.22
CA THR A 156 -30.54 3.72 23.27
C THR A 156 -31.94 3.90 22.67
N ALA A 157 -32.06 4.67 21.59
CA ALA A 157 -33.31 4.85 20.86
C ALA A 157 -33.66 3.70 19.91
N GLY A 158 -32.80 2.69 19.78
CA GLY A 158 -33.04 1.50 18.95
C GLY A 158 -32.34 1.50 17.58
N ALA A 159 -31.36 2.38 17.36
CA ALA A 159 -30.50 2.27 16.18
C ALA A 159 -29.67 0.98 16.21
N ASN A 160 -29.31 0.48 15.03
CA ASN A 160 -28.57 -0.78 14.89
C ASN A 160 -27.06 -0.54 14.88
N ILE A 161 -26.35 -1.10 15.86
CA ILE A 161 -24.87 -1.01 15.95
C ILE A 161 -24.16 -1.74 14.80
N GLU A 162 -24.83 -2.72 14.18
CA GLU A 162 -24.29 -3.50 13.05
C GLU A 162 -24.57 -2.84 11.69
N ASP A 163 -25.18 -1.65 11.67
CA ASP A 163 -25.42 -0.95 10.42
C ASP A 163 -24.12 -0.69 9.66
N ARG A 164 -24.19 -0.93 8.36
CA ARG A 164 -23.07 -0.72 7.45
C ARG A 164 -23.37 0.43 6.51
N GLY A 165 -22.36 1.24 6.24
CA GLY A 165 -22.42 2.24 5.18
C GLY A 165 -22.31 1.59 3.80
N ARG A 166 -22.19 2.44 2.76
CA ARG A 166 -21.90 2.01 1.39
C ARG A 166 -20.67 1.09 1.30
N ASP A 167 -20.69 0.16 0.34
CA ASP A 167 -19.67 -0.88 0.10
C ASP A 167 -19.48 -1.83 1.29
N GLY A 168 -20.47 -1.92 2.17
CA GLY A 168 -20.40 -2.71 3.39
C GLY A 168 -19.35 -2.20 4.39
N LYS A 169 -19.09 -0.90 4.47
CA LYS A 169 -18.16 -0.34 5.49
C LYS A 169 -18.77 -0.44 6.90
N THR A 170 -18.05 -1.05 7.84
CA THR A 170 -18.49 -1.09 9.24
C THR A 170 -18.27 0.24 9.95
N PRO A 171 -18.96 0.49 11.08
CA PRO A 171 -18.70 1.63 11.95
C PRO A 171 -17.24 1.68 12.41
N LEU A 172 -16.69 0.51 12.77
CA LEU A 172 -15.31 0.39 13.23
C LEU A 172 -14.30 0.73 12.11
N MET A 173 -14.59 0.36 10.86
CA MET A 173 -13.80 0.80 9.69
C MET A 173 -13.84 2.31 9.50
N CYS A 174 -15.00 2.94 9.70
CA CYS A 174 -15.14 4.40 9.60
C CYS A 174 -14.31 5.13 10.67
N ALA A 175 -14.35 4.67 11.92
CA ALA A 175 -13.54 5.21 13.02
C ALA A 175 -12.04 5.05 12.76
N ALA A 176 -11.61 3.84 12.37
CA ALA A 176 -10.21 3.53 12.06
C ALA A 176 -9.65 4.37 10.90
N LYS A 177 -10.42 4.52 9.81
CA LYS A 177 -10.03 5.34 8.64
C LYS A 177 -9.80 6.81 9.01
N ARG A 178 -10.51 7.30 10.03
CA ARG A 178 -10.42 8.69 10.50
C ARG A 178 -9.37 8.89 11.59
N ALA A 179 -8.63 7.83 11.95
CA ALA A 179 -7.72 7.84 13.09
C ALA A 179 -8.41 8.21 14.42
N ASP A 180 -9.72 7.98 14.55
CA ASP A 180 -10.48 8.29 15.76
C ASP A 180 -10.29 7.19 16.80
N VAL A 181 -9.27 7.37 17.65
CA VAL A 181 -8.88 6.41 18.69
C VAL A 181 -10.00 6.17 19.70
N ALA A 182 -10.72 7.23 20.10
CA ALA A 182 -11.76 7.15 21.12
C ALA A 182 -12.95 6.34 20.60
N MET A 183 -13.44 6.67 19.41
CA MET A 183 -14.53 5.92 18.78
C MET A 183 -14.11 4.49 18.45
N THR A 184 -12.88 4.26 17.98
CA THR A 184 -12.35 2.91 17.70
C THR A 184 -12.35 2.06 18.96
N ARG A 185 -11.83 2.58 20.08
CA ARG A 185 -11.83 1.88 21.38
C ARG A 185 -13.25 1.58 21.84
N TRP A 186 -14.12 2.58 21.80
CA TRP A 186 -15.51 2.47 22.26
C TRP A 186 -16.33 1.43 21.47
N LEU A 187 -16.09 1.33 20.16
CA LEU A 187 -16.71 0.31 19.30
C LEU A 187 -16.18 -1.10 19.60
N LEU A 188 -14.87 -1.26 19.82
CA LEU A 188 -14.27 -2.53 20.22
C LEU A 188 -14.82 -3.02 21.58
N GLU A 189 -14.96 -2.11 22.55
CA GLU A 189 -15.57 -2.38 23.86
C GLU A 189 -17.04 -2.83 23.75
N ARG A 190 -17.73 -2.48 22.66
CA ARG A 190 -19.10 -2.91 22.33
C ARG A 190 -19.16 -4.18 21.49
N GLY A 191 -18.03 -4.85 21.27
CA GLY A 191 -17.97 -6.13 20.58
C GLY A 191 -17.90 -6.03 19.05
N ALA A 192 -17.57 -4.86 18.50
CA ALA A 192 -17.32 -4.74 17.06
C ALA A 192 -16.14 -5.66 16.66
N ASP A 193 -16.35 -6.47 15.61
CA ASP A 193 -15.36 -7.42 15.14
C ASP A 193 -14.16 -6.72 14.47
N PRO A 194 -12.93 -6.84 15.00
CA PRO A 194 -11.73 -6.21 14.43
C PRO A 194 -11.31 -6.81 13.08
N ASN A 195 -11.81 -8.01 12.73
CA ASN A 195 -11.52 -8.71 11.48
C ASN A 195 -12.57 -8.48 10.39
N SER A 196 -13.60 -7.69 10.66
CA SER A 196 -14.63 -7.37 9.69
C SER A 196 -14.04 -6.73 8.44
N ALA A 197 -14.56 -7.15 7.29
CA ALA A 197 -14.15 -6.68 5.98
C ALA A 197 -15.31 -6.04 5.22
N ASN A 198 -15.00 -5.08 4.35
CA ASN A 198 -15.96 -4.52 3.40
C ASN A 198 -16.15 -5.43 2.17
N GLU A 199 -17.01 -5.01 1.23
CA GLU A 199 -17.31 -5.78 0.00
C GLU A 199 -16.09 -6.01 -0.91
N HIS A 200 -15.00 -5.26 -0.70
CA HIS A 200 -13.74 -5.40 -1.42
C HIS A 200 -12.68 -6.22 -0.64
N GLY A 201 -13.03 -6.75 0.53
CA GLY A 201 -12.12 -7.53 1.38
C GLY A 201 -11.15 -6.71 2.23
N TYR A 202 -11.23 -5.38 2.23
CA TYR A 202 -10.41 -4.57 3.14
C TYR A 202 -10.94 -4.68 4.57
N THR A 203 -10.07 -5.02 5.51
CA THR A 203 -10.40 -5.12 6.94
C THR A 203 -10.27 -3.78 7.65
N VAL A 204 -10.70 -3.73 8.92
CA VAL A 204 -10.49 -2.58 9.79
C VAL A 204 -8.99 -2.21 9.90
N LEU A 205 -8.12 -3.21 9.99
CA LEU A 205 -6.67 -2.98 10.11
C LEU A 205 -6.08 -2.33 8.86
N HIS A 206 -6.59 -2.65 7.66
CA HIS A 206 -6.21 -1.93 6.43
C HIS A 206 -6.57 -0.44 6.52
N MET A 207 -7.75 -0.11 7.07
CA MET A 207 -8.20 1.28 7.20
C MET A 207 -7.33 2.06 8.18
N ALA A 208 -6.97 1.46 9.33
CA ALA A 208 -6.07 2.08 10.30
C ALA A 208 -4.65 2.25 9.75
N ALA A 209 -4.14 1.25 9.03
CA ALA A 209 -2.83 1.29 8.39
C ALA A 209 -2.74 2.41 7.34
N GLY A 210 -3.77 2.53 6.49
CA GLY A 210 -3.88 3.59 5.48
C GLY A 210 -4.08 4.98 6.06
N ALA A 211 -4.71 5.08 7.23
CA ALA A 211 -4.80 6.34 7.96
C ALA A 211 -3.47 6.77 8.61
N GLY A 212 -2.53 5.83 8.83
CA GLY A 212 -1.30 6.07 9.59
C GLY A 212 -1.54 6.19 11.11
N SER A 213 -2.66 5.68 11.61
CA SER A 213 -3.01 5.78 13.03
C SER A 213 -2.41 4.63 13.83
N GLN A 214 -1.21 4.84 14.35
CA GLN A 214 -0.48 3.85 15.15
C GLN A 214 -1.29 3.35 16.35
N GLU A 215 -1.99 4.24 17.04
CA GLU A 215 -2.80 3.88 18.20
C GLU A 215 -4.02 3.03 17.81
N CYS A 216 -4.69 3.34 16.70
CA CYS A 216 -5.75 2.47 16.18
C CYS A 216 -5.19 1.10 15.77
N VAL A 217 -4.02 1.06 15.11
CA VAL A 217 -3.34 -0.20 14.76
C VAL A 217 -3.04 -1.03 16.01
N ARG A 218 -2.49 -0.43 17.08
CA ARG A 218 -2.25 -1.12 18.35
C ARG A 218 -3.54 -1.65 18.97
N LEU A 219 -4.60 -0.85 18.99
CA LEU A 219 -5.90 -1.27 19.53
C LEU A 219 -6.46 -2.48 18.78
N LEU A 220 -6.41 -2.45 17.45
CA LEU A 220 -6.93 -3.53 16.61
C LEU A 220 -6.09 -4.81 16.75
N LEU A 221 -4.76 -4.70 16.76
CA LEU A 221 -3.89 -5.85 17.00
C LEU A 221 -4.12 -6.47 18.38
N ASN A 222 -4.26 -5.64 19.42
CA ASN A 222 -4.59 -6.12 20.77
C ASN A 222 -5.98 -6.77 20.85
N ALA A 223 -6.91 -6.35 20.00
CA ALA A 223 -8.23 -6.97 19.87
C ALA A 223 -8.23 -8.25 19.01
N GLY A 224 -7.08 -8.67 18.47
CA GLY A 224 -6.96 -9.89 17.66
C GLY A 224 -7.21 -9.69 16.16
N ALA A 225 -6.98 -8.48 15.63
CA ALA A 225 -6.96 -8.25 14.19
C ALA A 225 -5.85 -9.07 13.51
N ASP A 226 -6.20 -9.80 12.46
CA ASP A 226 -5.29 -10.61 11.68
C ASP A 226 -4.47 -9.72 10.71
N VAL A 227 -3.16 -9.68 10.94
CA VAL A 227 -2.20 -8.90 10.16
C VAL A 227 -1.95 -9.49 8.77
N HIS A 228 -2.27 -10.77 8.56
CA HIS A 228 -2.01 -11.50 7.31
C HIS A 228 -3.18 -11.43 6.31
N ARG A 229 -4.27 -10.71 6.67
CA ARG A 229 -5.43 -10.56 5.79
C ARG A 229 -5.04 -9.87 4.49
N ARG A 230 -5.60 -10.38 3.39
CA ARG A 230 -5.47 -9.80 2.06
C ARG A 230 -6.83 -9.34 1.53
N SER A 231 -6.89 -8.14 0.97
CA SER A 231 -8.06 -7.64 0.26
C SER A 231 -8.17 -8.27 -1.14
N GLY A 232 -9.36 -8.24 -1.72
CA GLY A 232 -9.66 -8.87 -3.02
C GLY A 232 -9.12 -8.12 -4.24
N SER A 233 -8.41 -7.00 -4.06
CA SER A 233 -7.74 -6.34 -5.18
C SER A 233 -6.58 -7.19 -5.67
N CYS A 234 -6.54 -7.47 -6.98
CA CYS A 234 -5.54 -8.28 -7.69
C CYS A 234 -4.11 -7.66 -7.71
N SER A 235 -3.74 -6.86 -6.70
CA SER A 235 -2.46 -6.18 -6.62
C SER A 235 -1.71 -6.54 -5.34
N MET A 236 -0.38 -6.39 -5.37
CA MET A 236 0.49 -6.53 -4.20
C MET A 236 0.10 -5.57 -3.04
N ILE A 237 -0.78 -4.59 -3.31
CA ILE A 237 -1.44 -3.66 -2.36
C ILE A 237 -2.47 -4.34 -1.46
N GLY A 238 -2.81 -5.59 -1.74
CA GLY A 238 -3.82 -6.32 -1.00
C GLY A 238 -3.45 -6.62 0.45
N SER A 239 -2.18 -6.56 0.85
CA SER A 239 -1.77 -6.84 2.24
C SER A 239 -2.03 -5.65 3.18
N VAL A 240 -2.20 -5.94 4.47
CA VAL A 240 -2.33 -4.90 5.51
C VAL A 240 -1.09 -4.00 5.54
N ILE A 241 0.12 -4.57 5.47
CA ILE A 241 1.38 -3.81 5.48
C ILE A 241 1.57 -2.97 4.21
N GLY A 242 1.09 -3.45 3.06
CA GLY A 242 1.05 -2.67 1.82
C GLY A 242 0.15 -1.43 1.91
N SER A 243 -0.85 -1.47 2.80
CA SER A 243 -1.72 -0.31 3.08
C SER A 243 -1.09 0.69 4.07
N ALA A 244 0.08 0.41 4.65
CA ALA A 244 0.69 1.30 5.64
C ALA A 244 1.09 2.65 5.03
N ARG A 245 0.65 3.74 5.66
CA ARG A 245 0.92 5.10 5.20
C ARG A 245 2.38 5.54 5.41
N ASP A 246 2.98 5.09 6.51
CA ASP A 246 4.29 5.52 6.99
C ASP A 246 5.10 4.34 7.57
N LEU A 247 6.40 4.57 7.76
CA LEU A 247 7.33 3.55 8.24
C LEU A 247 7.06 3.14 9.69
N GLU A 248 6.51 4.03 10.51
CA GLU A 248 6.22 3.70 11.91
C GLU A 248 5.05 2.70 12.00
N THR A 249 3.99 2.95 11.24
CA THR A 249 2.87 2.02 11.06
C THR A 249 3.34 0.70 10.45
N MET A 250 4.20 0.75 9.43
CA MET A 250 4.81 -0.45 8.85
C MET A 250 5.56 -1.27 9.92
N ARG A 251 6.38 -0.62 10.76
CA ARG A 251 7.16 -1.30 11.81
C ARG A 251 6.28 -1.95 12.86
N LEU A 252 5.14 -1.35 13.19
CA LEU A 252 4.15 -1.98 14.07
C LEU A 252 3.57 -3.25 13.48
N LEU A 253 3.27 -3.25 12.17
CA LEU A 253 2.74 -4.42 11.49
C LEU A 253 3.81 -5.53 11.38
N VAL A 254 5.07 -5.18 11.09
CA VAL A 254 6.18 -6.14 11.10
C VAL A 254 6.38 -6.74 12.49
N ALA A 255 6.33 -5.93 13.55
CA ALA A 255 6.37 -6.42 14.93
C ALA A 255 5.20 -7.34 15.29
N ALA A 256 4.06 -7.19 14.61
CA ALA A 256 2.90 -8.08 14.73
C ALA A 256 3.00 -9.33 13.83
N GLY A 257 4.07 -9.49 13.06
CA GLY A 257 4.32 -10.65 12.20
C GLY A 257 4.08 -10.42 10.71
N ALA A 258 3.76 -9.19 10.26
CA ALA A 258 3.69 -8.90 8.83
C ALA A 258 5.06 -9.09 8.17
N ASP A 259 5.04 -9.58 6.93
CA ASP A 259 6.24 -9.74 6.13
C ASP A 259 6.63 -8.40 5.48
N ILE A 260 7.83 -7.89 5.79
CA ILE A 260 8.35 -6.65 5.21
C ILE A 260 8.46 -6.74 3.68
N ASN A 261 8.58 -7.95 3.12
CA ASN A 261 8.65 -8.17 1.68
C ASN A 261 7.31 -7.90 0.96
N ASP A 262 6.21 -7.75 1.69
CA ASP A 262 4.91 -7.39 1.13
C ASP A 262 4.75 -5.87 0.93
N ILE A 263 5.79 -5.04 1.20
CA ILE A 263 5.81 -3.61 0.88
C ILE A 263 6.27 -3.36 -0.56
N TYR A 264 5.74 -2.32 -1.21
CA TYR A 264 6.10 -1.93 -2.57
C TYR A 264 6.04 -0.41 -2.76
N GLY A 265 6.59 0.07 -3.88
CA GLY A 265 6.50 1.45 -4.34
C GLY A 265 6.97 2.48 -3.29
N SER A 266 6.06 3.35 -2.87
CA SER A 266 6.38 4.51 -2.01
C SER A 266 6.91 4.14 -0.62
N LEU A 267 6.45 3.04 -0.03
CA LEU A 267 6.91 2.63 1.29
C LEU A 267 8.31 2.03 1.25
N ARG A 268 8.61 1.26 0.21
CA ARG A 268 9.97 0.75 -0.07
C ARG A 268 10.95 1.90 -0.31
N ALA A 269 10.56 2.88 -1.11
CA ALA A 269 11.33 4.10 -1.35
C ALA A 269 11.60 4.90 -0.06
N LYS A 270 10.59 5.03 0.82
CA LYS A 270 10.78 5.66 2.15
C LYS A 270 11.76 4.87 3.01
N LEU A 271 11.67 3.54 3.00
CA LEU A 271 12.51 2.66 3.81
C LEU A 271 13.99 2.78 3.40
N THR A 272 14.28 2.78 2.09
CA THR A 272 15.64 2.92 1.55
C THR A 272 16.10 4.38 1.42
N ARG A 273 15.19 5.35 1.62
CA ARG A 273 15.37 6.78 1.35
C ARG A 273 15.78 7.10 -0.09
N LEU A 274 15.38 6.26 -1.03
CA LEU A 274 15.58 6.50 -2.44
C LEU A 274 14.43 7.33 -3.02
N PRO A 275 14.71 8.24 -3.97
CA PRO A 275 13.67 8.82 -4.81
C PRO A 275 12.91 7.75 -5.59
N HIS A 276 11.67 8.06 -5.96
CA HIS A 276 10.79 7.17 -6.73
C HIS A 276 9.97 8.00 -7.72
N ASP A 277 10.63 8.94 -8.40
CA ASP A 277 10.03 9.82 -9.40
C ASP A 277 10.07 9.25 -10.83
N GLY A 278 10.79 8.14 -11.01
CA GLY A 278 10.96 7.47 -12.28
C GLY A 278 12.08 8.02 -13.16
N SER A 279 12.85 8.99 -12.68
CA SER A 279 13.88 9.66 -13.47
C SER A 279 15.10 8.77 -13.71
N ILE A 280 15.63 8.78 -14.94
CA ILE A 280 16.86 8.04 -15.27
C ILE A 280 17.84 9.06 -15.87
N VAL A 281 18.77 9.52 -15.05
CA VAL A 281 19.76 10.53 -15.46
C VAL A 281 21.08 9.84 -15.79
N CYS A 282 21.27 9.49 -17.07
CA CYS A 282 22.53 9.02 -17.62
C CYS A 282 22.66 9.40 -19.11
N THR A 283 23.88 9.31 -19.64
CA THR A 283 24.18 9.52 -21.07
C THR A 283 23.84 8.27 -21.89
N PRO A 284 23.63 8.41 -23.22
CA PRO A 284 23.45 7.26 -24.11
C PRO A 284 24.61 6.26 -24.06
N ASP A 285 25.85 6.72 -23.93
CA ASP A 285 27.04 5.85 -23.85
C ASP A 285 27.05 5.03 -22.55
N GLU A 286 26.70 5.65 -21.42
CA GLU A 286 26.57 4.96 -20.13
C GLU A 286 25.44 3.93 -20.15
N TYR A 287 24.33 4.25 -20.82
CA TYR A 287 23.25 3.31 -21.06
C TYR A 287 23.73 2.13 -21.91
N GLN A 288 24.30 2.36 -23.10
CA GLN A 288 24.76 1.29 -23.99
C GLN A 288 25.83 0.40 -23.34
N ALA A 289 26.70 0.96 -22.50
CA ALA A 289 27.76 0.21 -21.82
C ALA A 289 27.25 -0.80 -20.78
N ALA A 290 26.06 -0.59 -20.21
CA ALA A 290 25.55 -1.39 -19.09
C ALA A 290 24.04 -1.68 -19.15
N LYS A 291 23.41 -1.54 -20.32
CA LYS A 291 21.96 -1.76 -20.48
C LYS A 291 21.55 -3.20 -20.28
N HIS A 292 22.44 -4.18 -20.40
CA HIS A 292 22.13 -5.60 -20.18
C HIS A 292 22.68 -6.09 -18.84
N ARG A 293 22.20 -7.27 -18.41
CA ARG A 293 22.68 -7.93 -17.19
C ARG A 293 24.17 -8.27 -17.30
N ILE A 294 24.94 -7.94 -16.27
CA ILE A 294 26.37 -8.24 -16.15
C ILE A 294 26.60 -8.99 -14.84
N PHE A 295 27.17 -10.19 -14.91
CA PHE A 295 27.54 -10.95 -13.72
C PHE A 295 28.84 -10.44 -13.10
N GLY A 296 28.93 -10.51 -11.77
CA GLY A 296 30.17 -10.25 -11.06
C GLY A 296 31.24 -11.31 -11.37
N ARG A 297 32.50 -10.89 -11.34
CA ARG A 297 33.69 -11.72 -11.57
C ARG A 297 34.32 -12.22 -10.26
N SER A 298 33.95 -11.63 -9.13
CA SER A 298 34.39 -12.00 -7.79
C SER A 298 33.21 -12.07 -6.82
N ASN A 299 33.42 -12.69 -5.67
CA ASN A 299 32.41 -12.86 -4.63
C ASN A 299 32.72 -11.95 -3.42
N PRO A 300 32.12 -10.77 -3.32
CA PRO A 300 31.34 -10.04 -4.34
C PRO A 300 32.20 -9.19 -5.28
N GLU A 301 31.62 -8.64 -6.35
CA GLU A 301 32.17 -7.53 -7.15
C GLU A 301 31.26 -6.30 -6.99
N ARG A 302 31.83 -5.12 -6.69
CA ARG A 302 31.06 -3.87 -6.63
C ARG A 302 30.77 -3.34 -8.03
N MET A 303 29.50 -3.34 -8.42
CA MET A 303 29.04 -2.96 -9.76
C MET A 303 28.84 -1.44 -9.83
N ASN A 304 29.75 -0.75 -10.53
CA ASN A 304 29.78 0.71 -10.61
C ASN A 304 29.38 1.22 -12.00
N PHE A 305 28.13 0.98 -12.38
CA PHE A 305 27.58 1.49 -13.65
C PHE A 305 26.70 2.71 -13.41
N PRO A 306 26.95 3.86 -14.07
CA PRO A 306 26.11 5.05 -13.94
C PRO A 306 24.63 4.79 -14.27
N PHE A 307 24.35 4.00 -15.31
CA PHE A 307 23.00 3.60 -15.67
C PHE A 307 22.28 2.85 -14.54
N TRP A 308 22.94 1.86 -13.92
CA TRP A 308 22.33 1.10 -12.81
C TRP A 308 22.07 2.00 -11.60
N LYS A 309 23.01 2.89 -11.26
CA LYS A 309 22.83 3.86 -10.18
C LYS A 309 21.68 4.82 -10.46
N ALA A 310 21.53 5.29 -11.70
CA ALA A 310 20.42 6.14 -12.10
C ALA A 310 19.08 5.42 -11.98
N MET A 311 19.00 4.16 -12.43
CA MET A 311 17.81 3.33 -12.33
C MET A 311 17.36 3.11 -10.88
N VAL A 312 18.29 2.77 -9.97
CA VAL A 312 18.01 2.61 -8.54
C VAL A 312 17.60 3.94 -7.91
N SER A 313 18.33 5.02 -8.21
CA SER A 313 18.08 6.33 -7.59
C SER A 313 16.74 6.94 -8.00
N GLY A 314 16.26 6.69 -9.22
CA GLY A 314 14.97 7.21 -9.65
C GLY A 314 13.80 6.25 -9.48
N GLY A 315 14.04 4.96 -9.20
CA GLY A 315 13.00 3.93 -9.31
C GLY A 315 12.50 3.79 -10.76
N GLY A 316 13.42 3.86 -11.72
CA GLY A 316 13.12 3.70 -13.14
C GLY A 316 12.88 2.23 -13.51
N CYS A 317 11.98 1.98 -14.48
CA CYS A 317 11.78 0.65 -15.07
C CYS A 317 12.50 0.54 -16.43
N ALA A 318 12.77 -0.69 -16.87
CA ALA A 318 13.42 -0.95 -18.16
C ALA A 318 12.66 -0.31 -19.34
N TYR A 319 11.33 -0.35 -19.32
CA TYR A 319 10.49 0.34 -20.30
C TYR A 319 10.81 1.84 -20.41
N ARG A 320 10.92 2.55 -19.27
CA ARG A 320 11.27 3.98 -19.27
C ARG A 320 12.68 4.22 -19.79
N ALA A 321 13.63 3.36 -19.43
CA ALA A 321 14.99 3.45 -19.94
C ALA A 321 15.01 3.32 -21.48
N ARG A 322 14.37 2.29 -22.04
CA ARG A 322 14.28 2.09 -23.50
C ARG A 322 13.63 3.30 -24.21
N ALA A 323 12.53 3.80 -23.65
CA ALA A 323 11.79 4.94 -24.21
C ALA A 323 12.63 6.22 -24.23
N GLN A 324 13.51 6.43 -23.25
CA GLN A 324 14.38 7.61 -23.18
C GLN A 324 15.46 7.62 -24.27
N PHE A 325 15.87 6.45 -24.76
CA PHE A 325 16.96 6.30 -25.74
C PHE A 325 16.47 5.79 -27.11
N ASP A 326 15.16 5.87 -27.38
CA ASP A 326 14.51 5.56 -28.67
C ASP A 326 14.85 4.17 -29.25
N GLU A 327 14.97 3.12 -28.42
CA GLU A 327 15.46 1.79 -28.87
C GLU A 327 14.48 0.93 -29.69
N GLY A 328 13.31 1.42 -30.08
CA GLY A 328 12.38 0.67 -30.95
C GLY A 328 11.74 -0.57 -30.28
N ARG A 329 11.46 -1.64 -31.06
CA ARG A 329 10.68 -2.82 -30.62
C ARG A 329 11.35 -3.61 -29.49
N ILE A 330 10.52 -4.34 -28.73
CA ILE A 330 10.85 -5.21 -27.57
C ILE A 330 11.69 -6.45 -27.97
N ASP A 331 12.00 -6.63 -29.24
CA ASP A 331 12.70 -7.81 -29.74
C ASP A 331 14.23 -7.67 -29.49
N GLY A 332 14.71 -7.93 -28.26
CA GLY A 332 16.13 -7.83 -27.90
C GLY A 332 16.49 -8.49 -26.55
N GLU A 333 17.77 -8.46 -26.17
CA GLU A 333 18.17 -8.86 -24.81
C GLU A 333 17.52 -7.94 -23.77
N ALA A 334 17.08 -8.52 -22.66
CA ALA A 334 16.43 -7.79 -21.58
C ALA A 334 17.30 -6.63 -21.07
N VAL A 335 16.69 -5.45 -20.95
CA VAL A 335 17.34 -4.31 -20.31
C VAL A 335 17.38 -4.57 -18.80
N TRP A 336 18.52 -4.31 -18.17
CA TRP A 336 18.69 -4.40 -16.72
C TRP A 336 17.66 -3.48 -16.06
N CYS A 337 16.77 -4.06 -15.25
CA CYS A 337 15.74 -3.32 -14.54
C CYS A 337 16.02 -3.32 -13.04
N PHE A 338 15.72 -2.25 -12.30
CA PHE A 338 15.72 -2.27 -10.83
C PHE A 338 14.35 -2.64 -10.24
N ASP A 339 13.27 -2.17 -10.87
CA ASP A 339 11.89 -2.48 -10.49
C ASP A 339 11.57 -3.94 -10.81
N ARG A 340 11.65 -4.81 -9.79
CA ARG A 340 11.64 -6.28 -9.91
C ARG A 340 10.61 -6.91 -8.96
N PHE A 341 9.97 -7.97 -9.42
CA PHE A 341 9.14 -8.87 -8.60
C PHE A 341 10.00 -9.94 -7.91
N GLY A 342 9.46 -10.59 -6.88
CA GLY A 342 10.15 -11.69 -6.20
C GLY A 342 11.46 -11.30 -5.51
N THR A 343 11.65 -10.01 -5.21
CA THR A 343 12.78 -9.49 -4.43
C THR A 343 12.58 -9.76 -2.95
N SER A 344 13.68 -9.78 -2.19
CA SER A 344 13.62 -9.82 -0.73
C SER A 344 14.39 -8.65 -0.10
N LEU A 345 13.90 -8.18 1.05
CA LEU A 345 14.40 -7.09 1.87
C LEU A 345 14.68 -7.62 3.28
N THR A 346 15.87 -7.33 3.79
CA THR A 346 16.27 -7.66 5.16
C THR A 346 16.87 -6.42 5.83
N GLU A 347 16.21 -5.89 6.86
CA GLU A 347 16.75 -4.82 7.71
C GLU A 347 17.74 -5.43 8.72
N LEU A 348 18.98 -4.92 8.75
CA LEU A 348 20.04 -5.37 9.66
C LEU A 348 20.02 -4.56 10.97
N PRO A 349 20.56 -5.11 12.08
CA PRO A 349 20.63 -4.40 13.36
C PRO A 349 21.43 -3.09 13.33
N ASP A 350 22.36 -2.96 12.37
CA ASP A 350 23.18 -1.76 12.18
C ASP A 350 22.50 -0.69 11.30
N GLY A 351 21.26 -0.93 10.86
CA GLY A 351 20.47 0.00 10.05
C GLY A 351 20.66 -0.14 8.54
N ARG A 352 21.56 -1.01 8.07
CA ARG A 352 21.64 -1.36 6.65
C ARG A 352 20.40 -2.14 6.23
N ILE A 353 20.02 -2.03 4.96
CA ILE A 353 18.98 -2.86 4.35
C ILE A 353 19.62 -3.63 3.20
N ILE A 354 19.53 -4.95 3.27
CA ILE A 354 19.98 -5.85 2.21
C ILE A 354 18.78 -6.16 1.32
N GLU A 355 18.93 -5.92 0.03
CA GLU A 355 17.95 -6.24 -0.98
C GLU A 355 18.53 -7.25 -1.96
N ILE A 356 17.92 -8.42 -2.05
CA ILE A 356 18.31 -9.45 -3.02
C ILE A 356 17.37 -9.37 -4.21
N ALA A 357 17.97 -9.27 -5.39
CA ALA A 357 17.27 -9.15 -6.64
C ALA A 357 16.35 -10.35 -6.94
N GLY A 358 15.25 -10.08 -7.64
CA GLY A 358 14.31 -11.09 -8.15
C GLY A 358 14.20 -11.05 -9.69
N GLU A 359 12.97 -11.17 -10.18
CA GLU A 359 12.63 -11.23 -11.60
C GLU A 359 12.11 -9.90 -12.16
N TYR A 360 12.27 -9.71 -13.47
CA TYR A 360 11.65 -8.67 -14.26
C TYR A 360 10.78 -9.31 -15.35
N GLU A 361 9.52 -8.85 -15.43
CA GLU A 361 8.43 -9.33 -16.29
C GLU A 361 8.02 -10.80 -16.06
N ASP A 362 6.86 -11.20 -16.60
CA ASP A 362 6.32 -12.56 -16.46
C ASP A 362 6.73 -13.45 -17.64
N PHE A 363 6.50 -14.76 -17.51
CA PHE A 363 6.91 -15.81 -18.44
C PHE A 363 6.44 -15.62 -19.91
N TYR A 364 5.51 -14.69 -20.19
CA TYR A 364 4.95 -14.47 -21.53
C TYR A 364 5.61 -13.33 -22.31
N ASP A 365 6.60 -12.64 -21.74
CA ASP A 365 7.33 -11.56 -22.41
C ASP A 365 8.73 -12.03 -22.89
N PRO A 366 9.12 -11.75 -24.15
CA PRO A 366 10.51 -11.94 -24.61
C PRO A 366 11.58 -11.22 -23.75
N ASP A 367 11.20 -10.25 -22.93
CA ASP A 367 12.09 -9.51 -22.02
C ASP A 367 12.24 -10.15 -20.61
N PHE A 368 11.66 -11.33 -20.34
CA PHE A 368 11.77 -12.02 -19.03
C PHE A 368 13.23 -12.22 -18.58
N CYS A 369 13.58 -11.70 -17.39
CA CYS A 369 14.93 -11.81 -16.86
C CYS A 369 14.95 -11.90 -15.33
N ILE A 370 15.67 -12.89 -14.79
CA ILE A 370 15.97 -12.99 -13.36
C ILE A 370 17.40 -12.54 -13.08
N TYR A 371 17.64 -12.03 -11.88
CA TYR A 371 18.91 -11.41 -11.50
C TYR A 371 19.45 -11.99 -10.19
N ASN A 372 20.74 -11.76 -9.94
CA ASN A 372 21.45 -12.20 -8.73
C ASN A 372 22.22 -11.05 -8.06
N ASP A 373 21.91 -9.80 -8.42
CA ASP A 373 22.55 -8.64 -7.80
C ASP A 373 22.03 -8.46 -6.37
N VAL A 374 22.90 -7.96 -5.48
CA VAL A 374 22.53 -7.57 -4.11
C VAL A 374 22.75 -6.08 -3.94
N PHE A 375 21.74 -5.39 -3.40
CA PHE A 375 21.84 -3.98 -3.04
C PHE A 375 22.03 -3.87 -1.53
N VAL A 376 22.99 -3.04 -1.14
CA VAL A 376 23.22 -2.67 0.26
C VAL A 376 22.84 -1.20 0.40
N HIS A 377 21.73 -0.92 1.06
CA HIS A 377 21.31 0.43 1.38
C HIS A 377 21.80 0.82 2.77
N TYR A 378 22.36 2.01 2.92
CA TYR A 378 22.98 2.47 4.17
C TYR A 378 22.03 3.32 5.05
N GLY A 379 20.77 3.47 4.65
CA GLY A 379 19.74 4.15 5.44
C GLY A 379 19.79 5.69 5.39
N ASP A 380 20.71 6.27 4.63
CA ASP A 380 20.84 7.71 4.36
C ASP A 380 20.54 8.06 2.89
N GLY A 381 20.10 7.08 2.10
CA GLY A 381 19.89 7.19 0.66
C GLY A 381 21.13 6.78 -0.16
N ALA A 382 22.28 6.54 0.48
CA ALA A 382 23.41 5.90 -0.18
C ALA A 382 23.15 4.40 -0.31
N PHE A 383 23.65 3.83 -1.40
CA PHE A 383 23.58 2.40 -1.66
C PHE A 383 24.77 1.93 -2.51
N ASP A 384 25.01 0.63 -2.45
CA ASP A 384 25.94 -0.08 -3.32
C ASP A 384 25.27 -1.28 -3.99
N ILE A 385 25.71 -1.58 -5.21
CA ILE A 385 25.26 -2.74 -5.98
C ILE A 385 26.41 -3.74 -6.05
N TYR A 386 26.14 -4.99 -5.73
CA TYR A 386 27.09 -6.08 -5.76
C TYR A 386 26.62 -7.18 -6.70
N GLY A 387 27.51 -7.58 -7.60
CA GLY A 387 27.30 -8.69 -8.53
C GLY A 387 28.11 -9.91 -8.11
N TYR A 388 27.64 -11.08 -8.54
CA TYR A 388 28.24 -12.37 -8.19
C TYR A 388 28.41 -13.25 -9.44
N PRO A 389 29.41 -14.15 -9.44
CA PRO A 389 29.54 -15.18 -10.46
C PRO A 389 28.29 -16.07 -10.48
N LYS A 390 27.76 -16.33 -11.68
CA LYS A 390 26.52 -17.11 -11.89
C LYS A 390 26.57 -18.51 -11.28
N ASP A 391 27.75 -19.11 -11.23
CA ASP A 391 28.01 -20.44 -10.67
C ASP A 391 28.04 -20.45 -9.14
N ILE A 392 28.34 -19.31 -8.50
CA ILE A 392 28.33 -19.16 -7.05
C ILE A 392 26.93 -18.79 -6.56
N PHE A 393 26.32 -17.78 -7.18
CA PHE A 393 24.97 -17.33 -6.86
C PHE A 393 24.16 -17.24 -8.16
N PRO A 394 23.32 -18.24 -8.47
CA PRO A 394 22.53 -18.20 -9.68
C PRO A 394 21.42 -17.13 -9.57
N PRO A 395 20.98 -16.55 -10.70
CA PRO A 395 19.79 -15.70 -10.75
C PRO A 395 18.61 -16.31 -10.01
N THR A 396 17.86 -15.49 -9.27
CA THR A 396 16.79 -15.99 -8.40
C THR A 396 15.52 -15.18 -8.55
N ASP A 397 14.39 -15.83 -8.28
CA ASP A 397 13.04 -15.29 -8.23
C ASP A 397 12.27 -15.93 -7.08
N PHE A 398 11.28 -15.22 -6.55
CA PHE A 398 10.37 -15.72 -5.49
C PHE A 398 11.06 -16.48 -4.33
N HIS A 399 12.25 -16.03 -3.96
CA HIS A 399 13.00 -16.54 -2.81
C HIS A 399 12.58 -15.81 -1.53
N THR A 400 12.97 -16.39 -0.41
CA THR A 400 12.95 -15.74 0.90
C THR A 400 14.38 -15.51 1.37
N ALA A 401 14.58 -14.47 2.16
CA ALA A 401 15.86 -14.12 2.76
C ALA A 401 15.65 -13.92 4.25
N THR A 402 16.24 -14.80 5.06
CA THR A 402 16.05 -14.80 6.52
C THR A 402 17.37 -14.51 7.22
N LEU A 403 17.40 -13.41 7.98
CA LEU A 403 18.54 -13.07 8.83
C LEU A 403 18.65 -14.06 10.01
N VAL A 404 19.83 -14.65 10.18
CA VAL A 404 20.22 -15.49 11.32
C VAL A 404 21.63 -15.12 11.73
N ASP A 405 21.77 -14.52 12.91
CA ASP A 405 23.02 -13.94 13.42
C ASP A 405 23.67 -13.00 12.39
N GLU A 406 24.87 -13.34 11.91
CA GLU A 406 25.68 -12.55 10.98
C GLU A 406 25.50 -12.98 9.51
N ALA A 407 24.42 -13.71 9.18
CA ALA A 407 24.17 -14.18 7.83
C ALA A 407 22.70 -14.15 7.43
N ILE A 408 22.45 -14.00 6.14
CA ILE A 408 21.12 -14.13 5.53
C ILE A 408 21.09 -15.46 4.77
N TYR A 409 20.10 -16.28 5.06
CA TYR A 409 19.85 -17.53 4.34
C TYR A 409 18.81 -17.28 3.26
N ILE A 410 19.20 -17.54 2.02
CA ILE A 410 18.39 -17.34 0.82
C ILE A 410 17.85 -18.70 0.39
N VAL A 411 16.52 -18.83 0.33
CA VAL A 411 15.85 -20.11 0.00
C VAL A 411 14.75 -19.86 -1.02
N GLY A 412 14.69 -20.65 -2.11
CA GLY A 412 13.65 -20.54 -3.12
C GLY A 412 14.10 -21.00 -4.51
N ASN A 413 13.58 -20.36 -5.56
CA ASN A 413 14.03 -20.64 -6.92
C ASN A 413 15.42 -20.01 -7.13
N LEU A 414 16.48 -20.83 -7.06
CA LEU A 414 17.85 -20.40 -7.31
C LEU A 414 18.32 -20.94 -8.66
N GLY A 415 18.06 -20.17 -9.71
CA GLY A 415 18.39 -20.46 -11.09
C GLY A 415 17.17 -20.69 -11.96
N TYR A 416 17.40 -20.70 -13.27
CA TYR A 416 16.39 -21.02 -14.26
C TYR A 416 15.99 -22.51 -14.21
N PRO A 417 14.86 -22.91 -14.83
CA PRO A 417 14.37 -24.28 -14.82
C PRO A 417 15.39 -25.36 -15.20
N GLU A 418 16.30 -25.07 -16.12
CA GLU A 418 17.35 -25.99 -16.55
C GLU A 418 18.42 -26.30 -15.47
N LEU A 419 18.53 -25.49 -14.41
CA LEU A 419 19.44 -25.72 -13.29
C LEU A 419 18.78 -26.46 -12.11
N ARG A 420 17.50 -26.82 -12.26
CA ARG A 420 16.71 -27.45 -11.18
C ARG A 420 17.25 -28.81 -10.78
N ARG A 421 17.23 -29.06 -9.47
CA ARG A 421 17.54 -30.35 -8.85
C ARG A 421 16.30 -30.84 -8.09
N TYR A 422 15.49 -31.68 -8.73
CA TYR A 422 14.26 -32.20 -8.14
C TYR A 422 14.53 -32.92 -6.81
N GLY A 423 13.72 -32.63 -5.80
CA GLY A 423 13.86 -33.19 -4.45
C GLY A 423 14.95 -32.53 -3.59
N THR A 424 15.65 -31.51 -4.08
CA THR A 424 16.62 -30.73 -3.30
C THR A 424 16.17 -29.28 -3.21
N THR A 425 16.18 -28.72 -2.00
CA THR A 425 15.95 -27.30 -1.78
C THR A 425 17.30 -26.59 -1.77
N GLN A 426 17.50 -25.68 -2.72
CA GLN A 426 18.73 -24.91 -2.79
C GLN A 426 18.72 -23.83 -1.71
N VAL A 427 19.87 -23.68 -1.05
CA VAL A 427 20.08 -22.70 0.01
C VAL A 427 21.41 -22.00 -0.24
N CYS A 428 21.41 -20.68 -0.15
CA CYS A 428 22.62 -19.87 -0.16
C CYS A 428 22.75 -19.13 1.17
N ARG A 429 23.98 -18.98 1.67
CA ARG A 429 24.32 -18.16 2.84
C ARG A 429 25.01 -16.89 2.35
N PHE A 430 24.45 -15.74 2.67
CA PHE A 430 25.02 -14.42 2.47
C PHE A 430 25.58 -13.90 3.78
N ASP A 431 26.89 -13.65 3.85
CA ASP A 431 27.56 -13.12 5.04
C ASP A 431 27.44 -11.60 5.09
N ILE A 432 26.84 -11.03 6.14
CA ILE A 432 26.50 -9.59 6.16
C ILE A 432 27.72 -8.68 6.39
N GLY A 433 28.84 -9.24 6.84
CA GLY A 433 30.09 -8.51 7.07
C GLY A 433 30.96 -8.44 5.82
N THR A 434 31.16 -9.58 5.17
CA THR A 434 31.99 -9.71 3.96
C THR A 434 31.20 -9.49 2.67
N LEU A 435 29.87 -9.61 2.73
CA LEU A 435 28.94 -9.59 1.59
C LEU A 435 29.18 -10.74 0.61
N ALA A 436 29.87 -11.80 1.03
CA ALA A 436 30.07 -12.98 0.20
C ALA A 436 28.85 -13.92 0.25
N ILE A 437 28.56 -14.59 -0.87
CA ILE A 437 27.52 -15.62 -0.98
C ILE A 437 28.16 -16.98 -1.21
N GLU A 438 27.67 -18.00 -0.51
CA GLU A 438 28.08 -19.39 -0.74
C GLU A 438 26.86 -20.34 -0.78
N PRO A 439 26.83 -21.32 -1.69
CA PRO A 439 25.87 -22.42 -1.61
C PRO A 439 26.06 -23.21 -0.32
N VAL A 440 24.94 -23.59 0.31
CA VAL A 440 24.93 -24.42 1.52
C VAL A 440 24.42 -25.81 1.16
N GLU A 441 25.20 -26.83 1.47
CA GLU A 441 24.72 -28.21 1.37
C GLU A 441 23.70 -28.48 2.48
N THR A 442 22.51 -28.95 2.10
CA THR A 442 21.46 -29.32 3.03
C THR A 442 21.08 -30.78 2.86
N THR A 443 20.59 -31.39 3.94
CA THR A 443 20.10 -32.78 3.95
C THR A 443 18.68 -32.86 4.51
N GLY A 444 18.07 -34.03 4.53
CA GLY A 444 16.74 -34.24 5.13
C GLY A 444 15.57 -34.04 4.16
N ASP A 445 14.37 -33.92 4.72
CA ASP A 445 13.11 -33.87 3.98
C ASP A 445 12.71 -32.41 3.70
N GLY A 446 13.35 -31.81 2.69
CA GLY A 446 13.07 -30.45 2.23
C GLY A 446 11.95 -30.40 1.18
N PRO A 447 11.39 -29.20 0.91
CA PRO A 447 10.30 -29.05 -0.06
C PRO A 447 10.71 -29.33 -1.51
N GLY A 448 12.00 -29.44 -1.81
CA GLY A 448 12.51 -29.41 -3.17
C GLY A 448 12.47 -27.98 -3.72
N TRP A 449 12.04 -27.83 -4.98
CA TRP A 449 11.92 -26.53 -5.64
C TRP A 449 10.63 -25.84 -5.21
N ILE A 450 10.74 -24.70 -4.55
CA ILE A 450 9.62 -23.99 -3.93
C ILE A 450 9.64 -22.50 -4.27
N SER A 451 8.51 -21.98 -4.71
CA SER A 451 8.31 -20.56 -5.05
C SER A 451 7.18 -19.94 -4.25
N SER A 452 7.25 -18.61 -4.08
CA SER A 452 6.20 -17.80 -3.43
C SER A 452 5.84 -18.25 -2.01
N HIS A 453 6.76 -18.95 -1.35
CA HIS A 453 6.62 -19.38 0.04
C HIS A 453 6.96 -18.23 0.98
N LYS A 454 6.59 -18.38 2.25
CA LYS A 454 6.99 -17.48 3.33
C LYS A 454 8.02 -18.19 4.20
N ALA A 455 8.96 -17.43 4.76
CA ALA A 455 9.96 -17.92 5.67
C ALA A 455 9.96 -17.12 6.96
N LYS A 456 10.22 -17.78 8.08
CA LYS A 456 10.35 -17.14 9.38
C LYS A 456 11.41 -17.86 10.21
N LEU A 457 12.24 -17.09 10.92
CA LEU A 457 13.10 -17.64 11.95
C LEU A 457 12.29 -17.96 13.21
N VAL A 458 12.32 -19.22 13.64
CA VAL A 458 11.74 -19.71 14.89
C VAL A 458 12.84 -20.49 15.63
N ASP A 459 13.27 -19.96 16.77
CA ASP A 459 14.48 -20.42 17.48
C ASP A 459 15.69 -20.44 16.52
N ASN A 460 16.28 -21.62 16.29
CA ASN A 460 17.41 -21.81 15.37
C ASN A 460 16.99 -22.44 14.03
N ARG A 461 15.73 -22.24 13.62
CA ARG A 461 15.16 -22.88 12.44
C ARG A 461 14.49 -21.88 11.52
N ILE A 462 14.72 -22.02 10.23
CA ILE A 462 13.96 -21.29 9.21
C ILE A 462 12.77 -22.16 8.82
N GLU A 463 11.57 -21.73 9.23
CA GLU A 463 10.31 -22.40 8.89
C GLU A 463 9.75 -21.81 7.58
N LEU A 464 9.52 -22.67 6.59
CA LEU A 464 8.89 -22.36 5.32
C LEU A 464 7.43 -22.81 5.33
N THR A 465 6.54 -21.92 4.90
CA THR A 465 5.09 -22.18 4.80
C THR A 465 4.52 -21.62 3.51
N GLY A 466 3.42 -22.23 3.04
CA GLY A 466 2.75 -21.81 1.82
C GLY A 466 3.64 -21.88 0.58
N GLY A 467 3.24 -21.18 -0.48
CA GLY A 467 3.90 -21.21 -1.77
C GLY A 467 3.54 -22.43 -2.62
N LYS A 468 4.27 -22.63 -3.70
CA LYS A 468 4.08 -23.73 -4.64
C LYS A 468 5.34 -24.56 -4.73
N VAL A 469 5.18 -25.88 -4.61
CA VAL A 469 6.26 -26.84 -4.81
C VAL A 469 6.15 -27.41 -6.22
N CYS A 470 7.26 -27.35 -6.95
CA CYS A 470 7.39 -27.98 -8.26
C CYS A 470 7.82 -29.45 -8.10
N ARG A 471 7.05 -30.36 -8.69
CA ARG A 471 7.36 -31.79 -8.74
C ARG A 471 7.39 -32.27 -10.18
N LEU A 472 8.26 -33.23 -10.46
CA LEU A 472 8.29 -33.94 -11.73
C LEU A 472 7.40 -35.18 -11.61
N GLU A 473 6.28 -35.21 -12.33
CA GLU A 473 5.33 -36.32 -12.35
C GLU A 473 5.07 -36.70 -13.80
N ASP A 474 5.25 -37.97 -14.14
CA ASP A 474 5.09 -38.50 -15.52
C ASP A 474 5.89 -37.75 -16.61
N GLY A 475 6.99 -37.09 -16.21
CA GLY A 475 7.84 -36.31 -17.11
C GLY A 475 7.38 -34.87 -17.33
N GLU A 476 6.32 -34.42 -16.65
CA GLU A 476 5.82 -33.06 -16.68
C GLU A 476 5.98 -32.35 -15.33
N GLU A 477 6.28 -31.04 -15.39
CA GLU A 477 6.37 -30.20 -14.20
C GLU A 477 4.97 -29.85 -13.69
N ASN A 478 4.71 -30.20 -12.43
CA ASN A 478 3.46 -29.91 -11.75
C ASN A 478 3.72 -29.05 -10.53
N TYR A 479 3.11 -27.86 -10.51
CA TYR A 479 3.15 -26.94 -9.37
C TYR A 479 1.95 -27.20 -8.48
N ARG A 480 2.20 -27.60 -7.23
CA ARG A 480 1.15 -27.85 -6.23
C ARG A 480 1.28 -26.88 -5.09
N ASP A 481 0.14 -26.41 -4.58
CA ASP A 481 0.12 -25.59 -3.37
C ASP A 481 0.73 -26.39 -2.20
N ASN A 482 1.64 -25.74 -1.48
CA ASN A 482 2.28 -26.33 -0.33
C ASN A 482 1.38 -26.20 0.90
N SER A 483 0.89 -27.33 1.39
CA SER A 483 0.14 -27.43 2.63
C SER A 483 1.01 -27.76 3.85
N ASP A 484 2.28 -28.12 3.63
CA ASP A 484 3.19 -28.55 4.69
C ASP A 484 4.02 -27.37 5.22
N THR A 485 4.51 -27.53 6.45
CA THR A 485 5.56 -26.67 7.00
C THR A 485 6.90 -27.40 6.94
N PHE A 486 7.91 -26.77 6.36
CA PHE A 486 9.28 -27.30 6.34
C PHE A 486 10.15 -26.46 7.25
N ALA A 487 11.10 -27.08 7.96
CA ALA A 487 12.01 -26.36 8.84
C ALA A 487 13.45 -26.76 8.54
N LEU A 488 14.30 -25.79 8.20
CA LEU A 488 15.74 -25.95 8.09
C LEU A 488 16.38 -25.66 9.45
N ASP A 489 16.98 -26.66 10.07
CA ASP A 489 17.75 -26.49 11.28
C ASP A 489 19.13 -25.90 10.97
N ILE A 490 19.38 -24.66 11.40
CA ILE A 490 20.56 -23.90 11.00
C ILE A 490 21.87 -24.51 11.50
N PRO A 491 21.98 -25.02 12.75
CA PRO A 491 23.21 -25.66 13.20
C PRO A 491 23.61 -26.93 12.41
N THR A 492 22.62 -27.68 11.91
CA THR A 492 22.84 -28.98 11.26
C THR A 492 22.60 -28.98 9.74
N MET A 493 22.08 -27.89 9.19
CA MET A 493 21.62 -27.77 7.80
C MET A 493 20.73 -28.92 7.35
N THR A 494 19.87 -29.39 8.25
CA THR A 494 18.97 -30.53 8.03
C THR A 494 17.52 -30.06 7.98
N TRP A 495 16.84 -30.42 6.89
CA TRP A 495 15.42 -30.19 6.70
C TRP A 495 14.57 -31.22 7.44
N SER A 496 13.46 -30.74 7.99
CA SER A 496 12.39 -31.55 8.53
C SER A 496 11.04 -31.08 8.02
N ARG A 497 10.13 -32.02 7.77
CA ARG A 497 8.76 -31.75 7.36
C ARG A 497 7.80 -31.94 8.53
N ARG A 498 6.87 -31.00 8.68
CA ARG A 498 5.76 -31.03 9.63
C ARG A 498 4.47 -30.88 8.83
N THR A 499 3.59 -31.86 8.97
CA THR A 499 2.21 -31.86 8.43
C THR A 499 1.26 -31.15 9.35
#